data_AF-A0A923PU70-F1
#
_entry.id   AF-A0A923PU70-F1
#
_cell.length_a   1.000
_cell.length_b   1.000
_cell.length_c   1.000
_cell.angle_alpha   90.00
_cell.angle_beta   90.00
_cell.angle_gamma   90.00
#
_symmetry.space_group_name_H-M   'P 1'
#
loop_
_entity.id
_entity.type
_entity.pdbx_description
1 polymer ?
#
loop_
_entity_poly.entity_id
_entity_poly.type
_entity_poly.pdbx_seq_one_letter_code
_entity_poly.pdbx_strand_id
1 'polypeptide(L)'
;MAELAGAGYRTANLGETRPAVGNAARKFVITFDDGYVNVLRYAAPVLARHGFTAIQFIVAGGIGGSNAWDIAEGERATPLMDAAQIGDWLAAGHEIGSHTVSHPRLTQIPAARQREEIFASKRRLEDRFGRPVRHFCYPYGDWNEAVRDLVSEAGYATACTHLESGVNTAATPDHALLRIEARYPRRNLRWLWRGLLNGWA
;
A
#
# COMPACT_ATOMS: atom_id res chain seq x y z
N MET A 1 -13.46 8.54 9.06
CA MET A 1 -14.34 8.33 7.89
C MET A 1 -15.58 9.20 7.95
N ALA A 2 -16.36 9.18 9.03
CA ALA A 2 -17.53 10.05 9.19
C ALA A 2 -17.25 11.54 8.95
N GLU A 3 -16.13 12.07 9.48
CA GLU A 3 -15.73 13.47 9.26
C GLU A 3 -15.46 13.79 7.78
N LEU A 4 -14.74 12.92 7.07
CA LEU A 4 -14.49 13.08 5.63
C LEU A 4 -15.80 13.05 4.84
N ALA A 5 -16.68 12.10 5.15
CA ALA A 5 -17.99 12.00 4.50
C ALA A 5 -18.87 13.22 4.78
N GLY A 6 -18.94 13.68 6.03
CA GLY A 6 -19.67 14.89 6.42
C GLY A 6 -19.10 16.17 5.80
N ALA A 7 -17.79 16.20 5.56
CA ALA A 7 -17.12 17.24 4.79
C ALA A 7 -17.21 17.04 3.27
N GLY A 8 -18.01 16.10 2.76
CA GLY A 8 -18.24 15.91 1.32
C GLY A 8 -17.03 15.39 0.54
N TYR A 9 -16.08 14.74 1.22
CA TYR A 9 -15.00 14.02 0.55
C TYR A 9 -15.49 12.70 -0.04
N ARG A 10 -14.85 12.26 -1.12
CA ARG A 10 -15.10 10.98 -1.78
C ARG A 10 -13.80 10.30 -2.18
N THR A 11 -13.83 8.98 -2.30
CA THR A 11 -12.67 8.22 -2.75
C THR A 11 -12.47 8.35 -4.26
N ALA A 12 -11.22 8.27 -4.68
CA ALA A 12 -10.78 8.26 -6.07
C ALA A 12 -9.84 7.07 -6.29
N ASN A 13 -9.65 6.67 -7.54
CA ASN A 13 -8.66 5.65 -7.90
C ASN A 13 -7.26 6.26 -7.92
N LEU A 14 -6.24 5.47 -7.55
CA LEU A 14 -4.87 5.97 -7.34
C LEU A 14 -4.22 6.56 -8.60
N GLY A 15 -4.65 6.14 -9.79
CA GLY A 15 -4.18 6.63 -11.09
C GLY A 15 -5.01 7.76 -11.70
N GLU A 16 -5.98 8.33 -10.98
CA GLU A 16 -6.75 9.47 -11.48
C GLU A 16 -5.89 10.74 -11.64
N THR A 17 -6.29 11.62 -12.56
CA THR A 17 -5.63 12.91 -12.79
C THR A 17 -5.61 13.75 -11.51
N ARG A 18 -4.42 14.17 -11.11
CA ARG A 18 -4.19 14.98 -9.90
C ARG A 18 -4.27 16.47 -10.23
N PRO A 19 -4.84 17.31 -9.34
CA PRO A 19 -4.88 18.75 -9.56
C PRO A 19 -3.47 19.36 -9.45
N ALA A 20 -3.25 20.50 -10.13
CA ALA A 20 -2.00 21.24 -9.99
C ALA A 20 -1.84 21.85 -8.58
N VAL A 21 -2.95 22.30 -7.97
CA VAL A 21 -2.98 22.88 -6.62
C VAL A 21 -4.32 22.60 -5.92
N GLY A 22 -4.27 22.40 -4.61
CA GLY A 22 -5.45 22.22 -3.76
C GLY A 22 -6.22 20.92 -4.00
N ASN A 23 -7.44 20.87 -3.47
CA ASN A 23 -8.34 19.70 -3.59
C ASN A 23 -9.80 20.13 -3.68
N ALA A 24 -10.12 20.97 -4.67
CA ALA A 24 -11.49 21.49 -4.85
C ALA A 24 -12.52 20.36 -5.07
N ALA A 25 -12.09 19.26 -5.69
CA ALA A 25 -12.93 18.08 -5.93
C ALA A 25 -13.15 17.19 -4.69
N ARG A 26 -12.51 17.51 -3.55
CA ARG A 26 -12.55 16.77 -2.28
C ARG A 26 -12.32 15.27 -2.46
N LYS A 27 -11.33 14.93 -3.29
CA LYS A 27 -10.97 13.54 -3.57
C LYS A 27 -9.80 13.09 -2.71
N PHE A 28 -9.81 11.84 -2.31
CA PHE A 28 -8.69 11.21 -1.60
C PHE A 28 -8.61 9.72 -1.97
N VAL A 29 -7.47 9.10 -1.70
CA VAL A 29 -7.27 7.66 -1.91
C VAL A 29 -6.97 7.05 -0.56
N ILE A 30 -7.61 5.93 -0.25
CA ILE A 30 -7.31 5.14 0.95
C ILE A 30 -6.46 3.95 0.51
N THR A 31 -5.27 3.81 1.09
CA THR A 31 -4.37 2.69 0.83
C THR A 31 -4.16 1.87 2.09
N PHE A 32 -4.15 0.56 1.95
CA PHE A 32 -3.70 -0.38 2.97
C PHE A 32 -2.57 -1.23 2.40
N ASP A 33 -1.63 -1.64 3.25
CA ASP A 33 -0.47 -2.43 2.85
C ASP A 33 -0.56 -3.87 3.41
N ASP A 34 0.27 -4.76 2.89
CA ASP A 34 0.50 -6.15 3.27
C ASP A 34 -0.60 -7.18 2.94
N GLY A 35 -1.86 -6.77 2.94
CA GLY A 35 -3.00 -7.66 2.66
C GLY A 35 -3.54 -8.35 3.91
N TYR A 36 -3.53 -7.70 5.08
CA TYR A 36 -4.04 -8.30 6.33
C TYR A 36 -5.55 -8.59 6.33
N VAL A 37 -5.94 -9.70 6.96
CA VAL A 37 -7.36 -10.08 7.16
C VAL A 37 -8.13 -9.04 7.98
N ASN A 38 -7.45 -8.31 8.87
CA ASN A 38 -8.10 -7.30 9.71
C ASN A 38 -8.64 -6.11 8.89
N VAL A 39 -8.05 -5.80 7.73
CA VAL A 39 -8.52 -4.73 6.84
C VAL A 39 -9.88 -5.14 6.27
N LEU A 40 -9.99 -6.35 5.73
CA LEU A 40 -11.28 -6.88 5.28
C LEU A 40 -12.30 -6.95 6.43
N ARG A 41 -11.90 -7.47 7.59
CA ARG A 41 -12.80 -7.70 8.71
C ARG A 41 -13.33 -6.42 9.35
N TYR A 42 -12.51 -5.39 9.48
CA TYR A 42 -12.83 -4.20 10.28
C TYR A 42 -12.90 -2.92 9.45
N ALA A 43 -12.02 -2.75 8.46
CA ALA A 43 -12.02 -1.53 7.64
C ALA A 43 -13.11 -1.59 6.56
N ALA A 44 -13.25 -2.70 5.82
CA ALA A 44 -14.23 -2.79 4.72
C ALA A 44 -15.68 -2.45 5.15
N PRO A 45 -16.20 -2.93 6.30
CA PRO A 45 -17.55 -2.54 6.75
C PRO A 45 -17.68 -1.05 7.12
N VAL A 46 -16.59 -0.39 7.51
CA VAL A 46 -16.57 1.06 7.78
C VAL A 46 -16.53 1.85 6.48
N LEU A 47 -15.74 1.40 5.51
CA LEU A 47 -15.68 1.99 4.16
C LEU A 47 -17.06 1.92 3.48
N ALA A 48 -17.69 0.75 3.49
CA ALA A 48 -19.02 0.54 2.91
C ALA A 48 -20.08 1.46 3.53
N ARG A 49 -20.09 1.62 4.87
CA ARG A 49 -21.01 2.52 5.59
C ARG A 49 -20.93 3.99 5.15
N HIS A 50 -19.77 4.41 4.61
CA HIS A 50 -19.55 5.78 4.17
C HIS A 50 -19.43 5.91 2.64
N GLY A 51 -19.70 4.84 1.88
CA GLY A 51 -19.60 4.85 0.41
C GLY A 51 -18.17 5.06 -0.09
N PHE A 52 -17.16 4.61 0.66
CA PHE A 52 -15.76 4.74 0.32
C PHE A 52 -15.19 3.43 -0.24
N THR A 53 -14.24 3.58 -1.16
CA THR A 53 -13.43 2.51 -1.74
C THR A 53 -11.96 2.70 -1.36
N ALA A 54 -11.19 1.62 -1.40
CA ALA A 54 -9.78 1.65 -1.04
C ALA A 54 -8.99 0.72 -1.98
N ILE A 55 -7.68 0.86 -1.95
CA ILE A 55 -6.75 -0.09 -2.55
C ILE A 55 -5.97 -0.81 -1.46
N GLN A 56 -5.82 -2.12 -1.61
CA GLN A 56 -4.97 -2.95 -0.76
C GLN A 56 -3.75 -3.42 -1.56
N PHE A 57 -2.55 -3.07 -1.13
CA PHE A 57 -1.31 -3.61 -1.69
C PHE A 57 -1.06 -5.00 -1.09
N ILE A 58 -0.89 -6.01 -1.95
CA ILE A 58 -0.81 -7.43 -1.59
C ILE A 58 0.63 -7.93 -1.75
N VAL A 59 1.17 -8.56 -0.72
CA VAL A 59 2.40 -9.35 -0.82
C VAL A 59 2.06 -10.67 -1.51
N ALA A 60 2.42 -10.81 -2.78
CA ALA A 60 1.86 -11.86 -3.66
C ALA A 60 2.21 -13.29 -3.19
N GLY A 61 3.38 -13.48 -2.58
CA GLY A 61 3.79 -14.75 -1.99
C GLY A 61 3.22 -15.03 -0.60
N GLY A 62 2.59 -14.04 0.04
CA GLY A 62 2.02 -14.14 1.39
C GLY A 62 0.52 -14.47 1.43
N ILE A 63 -0.16 -14.58 0.29
CA ILE A 63 -1.60 -14.84 0.22
C ILE A 63 -1.96 -16.11 1.00
N GLY A 64 -2.87 -15.99 1.98
CA GLY A 64 -3.32 -17.06 2.87
C GLY A 64 -2.33 -17.45 3.98
N GLY A 65 -1.21 -16.73 4.10
CA GLY A 65 -0.20 -16.94 5.13
C GLY A 65 -0.28 -15.92 6.27
N SER A 66 0.88 -15.47 6.73
CA SER A 66 1.06 -14.44 7.75
C SER A 66 2.19 -13.49 7.38
N ASN A 67 2.33 -12.39 8.11
CA ASN A 67 3.44 -11.42 7.99
C ASN A 67 4.81 -11.97 8.43
N ALA A 68 5.30 -12.98 7.72
CA ALA A 68 6.56 -13.68 8.05
C ALA A 68 7.77 -12.73 8.16
N TRP A 69 7.79 -11.65 7.37
CA TRP A 69 8.85 -10.64 7.40
C TRP A 69 8.90 -9.87 8.73
N ASP A 70 7.75 -9.56 9.34
CA ASP A 70 7.70 -8.86 10.64
C ASP A 70 7.90 -9.83 11.81
N ILE A 71 7.48 -11.09 11.67
CA ILE A 71 7.73 -12.12 12.70
C ILE A 71 9.24 -12.30 12.90
N ALA A 72 10.02 -12.24 11.82
CA ALA A 72 11.48 -12.27 11.89
C ALA A 72 12.07 -11.07 12.66
N GLU A 73 11.34 -9.94 12.73
CA GLU A 73 11.69 -8.75 13.53
C GLU A 73 11.05 -8.75 14.94
N GLY A 74 10.40 -9.85 15.34
CA GLY A 74 9.83 -10.04 16.66
C GLY A 74 8.41 -9.47 16.85
N GLU A 75 7.69 -9.24 15.77
CA GLU A 75 6.26 -8.90 15.80
C GLU A 75 5.37 -10.15 15.88
N ARG A 76 4.10 -9.94 16.24
CA ARG A 76 3.13 -11.04 16.33
C ARG A 76 2.70 -11.51 14.94
N ALA A 77 2.61 -12.82 14.78
CA ALA A 77 1.99 -13.43 13.62
C ALA A 77 0.57 -12.92 13.43
N THR A 78 0.34 -12.27 12.30
CA THR A 78 -0.94 -11.68 11.92
C THR A 78 -1.35 -12.24 10.56
N PRO A 79 -2.59 -12.75 10.42
CA PRO A 79 -3.00 -13.44 9.20
C PRO A 79 -3.17 -12.48 8.03
N LEU A 80 -2.71 -12.93 6.86
CA LEU A 80 -2.91 -12.29 5.57
C LEU A 80 -4.12 -12.90 4.87
N MET A 81 -4.79 -12.10 4.05
CA MET A 81 -5.96 -12.54 3.30
C MET A 81 -5.61 -13.71 2.39
N ASP A 82 -6.46 -14.72 2.39
CA ASP A 82 -6.45 -15.73 1.34
C ASP A 82 -7.10 -15.19 0.05
N ALA A 83 -7.14 -16.04 -0.98
CA ALA A 83 -7.66 -15.61 -2.28
C ALA A 83 -9.17 -15.41 -2.31
N ALA A 84 -9.93 -16.13 -1.49
CA ALA A 84 -11.37 -15.94 -1.41
C ALA A 84 -11.67 -14.59 -0.75
N GLN A 85 -10.95 -14.28 0.32
CA GLN A 85 -11.03 -12.99 1.02
C GLN A 85 -10.61 -11.81 0.14
N ILE A 86 -9.57 -11.95 -0.69
CA ILE A 86 -9.22 -10.94 -1.69
C ILE A 86 -10.33 -10.84 -2.75
N GLY A 87 -10.96 -11.95 -3.13
CA GLY A 87 -12.15 -11.96 -3.98
C GLY A 87 -13.30 -11.14 -3.38
N ASP A 88 -13.59 -11.32 -2.09
CA ASP A 88 -14.60 -10.55 -1.36
C ASP A 88 -14.27 -9.06 -1.33
N TRP A 89 -13.00 -8.72 -1.09
CA TRP A 89 -12.49 -7.34 -1.14
C TRP A 89 -12.74 -6.69 -2.51
N LEU A 90 -12.41 -7.39 -3.59
CA LEU A 90 -12.65 -6.92 -4.95
C LEU A 90 -14.14 -6.81 -5.27
N ALA A 91 -14.96 -7.77 -4.84
CA ALA A 91 -16.42 -7.76 -5.04
C ALA A 91 -17.10 -6.59 -4.31
N ALA A 92 -16.51 -6.10 -3.21
CA ALA A 92 -16.95 -4.89 -2.51
C ALA A 92 -16.59 -3.57 -3.22
N GLY A 93 -16.00 -3.63 -4.42
CA GLY A 93 -15.64 -2.45 -5.22
C GLY A 93 -14.29 -1.84 -4.85
N HIS A 94 -13.47 -2.54 -4.08
CA HIS A 94 -12.11 -2.14 -3.77
C HIS A 94 -11.11 -2.60 -4.84
N GLU A 95 -9.91 -2.04 -4.83
CA GLU A 95 -8.82 -2.38 -5.74
C GLU A 95 -7.71 -3.15 -5.02
N ILE A 96 -6.87 -3.85 -5.79
CA ILE A 96 -5.62 -4.40 -5.30
C ILE A 96 -4.43 -3.81 -6.05
N GLY A 97 -3.34 -3.60 -5.33
CA GLY A 97 -2.03 -3.28 -5.87
C GLY A 97 -1.01 -4.35 -5.49
N SER A 98 0.20 -4.25 -6.03
CA SER A 98 1.30 -5.15 -5.73
C SER A 98 2.21 -4.60 -4.62
N HIS A 99 2.65 -5.48 -3.73
CA HIS A 99 3.60 -5.19 -2.66
C HIS A 99 4.79 -6.16 -2.67
N THR A 100 5.35 -6.44 -3.85
CA THR A 100 6.38 -7.47 -4.11
C THR A 100 5.91 -8.90 -3.85
N VAL A 101 6.79 -9.88 -4.04
CA VAL A 101 6.49 -11.30 -3.78
C VAL A 101 6.67 -11.61 -2.31
N SER A 102 7.78 -11.17 -1.70
CA SER A 102 8.19 -11.59 -0.35
C SER A 102 8.40 -10.45 0.65
N HIS A 103 8.06 -9.22 0.28
CA HIS A 103 8.21 -8.02 1.11
C HIS A 103 9.67 -7.68 1.53
N PRO A 104 10.69 -7.76 0.65
CA PRO A 104 12.04 -7.36 1.01
C PRO A 104 12.24 -5.84 0.94
N ARG A 105 13.26 -5.35 1.63
CA ARG A 105 13.84 -4.02 1.36
C ARG A 105 14.53 -4.06 0.00
N LEU A 106 13.89 -3.50 -1.02
CA LEU A 106 14.31 -3.63 -2.41
C LEU A 106 15.73 -3.08 -2.65
N THR A 107 16.12 -2.00 -1.98
CA THR A 107 17.47 -1.41 -2.17
C THR A 107 18.58 -2.27 -1.54
N GLN A 108 18.23 -3.27 -0.72
CA GLN A 108 19.17 -4.10 0.04
C GLN A 108 19.35 -5.50 -0.54
N ILE A 109 18.68 -5.82 -1.64
CA ILE A 109 18.80 -7.11 -2.33
C ILE A 109 19.44 -6.93 -3.72
N PRO A 110 20.06 -7.98 -4.29
CA PRO A 110 20.67 -7.90 -5.62
C PRO A 110 19.65 -7.51 -6.72
N ALA A 111 20.10 -6.77 -7.74
CA ALA A 111 19.23 -6.27 -8.82
C ALA A 111 18.41 -7.36 -9.54
N ALA A 112 18.98 -8.55 -9.73
CA ALA A 112 18.25 -9.69 -10.29
C ALA A 112 17.04 -10.10 -9.42
N ARG A 113 17.20 -10.06 -8.08
CA ARG A 113 16.13 -10.33 -7.13
C ARG A 113 15.13 -9.18 -7.05
N GLN A 114 15.56 -7.93 -7.14
CA GLN A 114 14.64 -6.77 -7.26
C GLN A 114 13.70 -6.95 -8.45
N ARG A 115 14.25 -7.29 -9.62
CA ARG A 115 13.47 -7.54 -10.84
C ARG A 115 12.48 -8.69 -10.65
N GLU A 116 12.92 -9.80 -10.09
CA GLU A 116 12.06 -10.96 -9.83
C GLU A 116 10.89 -10.58 -8.90
N GLU A 117 11.17 -9.90 -7.78
CA GLU A 117 10.18 -9.46 -6.79
C GLU A 117 9.11 -8.53 -7.40
N ILE A 118 9.52 -7.62 -8.28
CA ILE A 118 8.64 -6.62 -8.90
C ILE A 118 7.79 -7.23 -10.02
N PHE A 119 8.40 -7.99 -10.93
CA PHE A 119 7.71 -8.54 -12.11
C PHE A 119 6.87 -9.77 -11.75
N ALA A 120 7.39 -10.67 -10.92
CA ALA A 120 6.66 -11.89 -10.58
C ALA A 120 5.45 -11.59 -9.69
N SER A 121 5.51 -10.56 -8.83
CA SER A 121 4.37 -10.15 -8.01
C SER A 121 3.20 -9.67 -8.88
N LYS A 122 3.48 -8.82 -9.88
CA LYS A 122 2.47 -8.38 -10.85
C LYS A 122 1.79 -9.58 -11.53
N ARG A 123 2.61 -10.41 -12.19
CA ARG A 123 2.13 -11.56 -12.95
C ARG A 123 1.29 -12.50 -12.07
N ARG A 124 1.77 -12.86 -10.87
CA ARG A 124 1.05 -13.75 -9.96
C ARG A 124 -0.32 -13.21 -9.56
N LEU A 125 -0.43 -11.92 -9.30
CA LEU A 125 -1.70 -11.30 -8.93
C LEU A 125 -2.64 -11.20 -10.13
N GLU A 126 -2.13 -10.80 -11.31
CA GLU A 126 -2.91 -10.73 -12.54
C GLU A 126 -3.44 -12.12 -12.96
N ASP A 127 -2.58 -13.15 -12.95
CA ASP A 127 -2.95 -14.53 -13.26
C ASP A 127 -4.01 -15.07 -12.28
N ARG A 128 -3.87 -14.76 -10.98
CA ARG A 128 -4.75 -15.29 -9.94
C ARG A 128 -6.13 -14.64 -9.91
N PHE A 129 -6.20 -13.33 -10.16
CA PHE A 129 -7.44 -12.57 -10.04
C PHE A 129 -8.05 -12.18 -11.39
N GLY A 130 -7.37 -12.46 -12.50
CA GLY A 130 -7.87 -12.23 -13.87
C GLY A 130 -8.08 -10.74 -14.19
N ARG A 131 -7.33 -9.85 -13.54
CA ARG A 131 -7.49 -8.38 -13.66
C ARG A 131 -6.14 -7.69 -13.65
N PRO A 132 -5.97 -6.56 -14.35
CA PRO A 132 -4.72 -5.80 -14.36
C PRO A 132 -4.35 -5.28 -12.96
N VAL A 133 -3.08 -5.42 -12.57
CA VAL A 133 -2.53 -4.83 -11.34
C VAL A 133 -1.69 -3.61 -11.73
N ARG A 134 -2.31 -2.44 -11.56
CA ARG A 134 -1.77 -1.16 -12.08
C ARG A 134 -0.90 -0.41 -11.10
N HIS A 135 -0.97 -0.75 -9.81
CA HIS A 135 -0.42 0.06 -8.74
C HIS A 135 0.58 -0.74 -7.92
N PHE A 136 1.68 -0.11 -7.54
CA PHE A 136 2.73 -0.69 -6.71
C PHE A 136 2.88 0.10 -5.41
N CYS A 137 3.36 -0.56 -4.36
CA CYS A 137 3.83 0.13 -3.16
C CYS A 137 5.19 -0.45 -2.78
N TYR A 138 6.17 0.41 -2.51
CA TYR A 138 7.50 -0.04 -2.09
C TYR A 138 7.45 -0.54 -0.65
N PRO A 139 7.85 -1.80 -0.35
CA PRO A 139 7.98 -2.27 1.02
C PRO A 139 8.84 -1.32 1.85
N TYR A 140 8.38 -0.99 3.06
CA TYR A 140 9.06 -0.05 3.96
C TYR A 140 9.33 1.35 3.35
N GLY A 141 8.65 1.72 2.25
CA GLY A 141 8.96 2.92 1.50
C GLY A 141 10.39 2.94 0.94
N ASP A 142 11.05 1.79 0.84
CA ASP A 142 12.45 1.66 0.45
C ASP A 142 12.58 1.60 -1.09
N TRP A 143 13.09 2.67 -1.68
CA TRP A 143 13.28 2.80 -3.13
C TRP A 143 14.45 3.72 -3.50
N ASN A 144 14.92 3.57 -4.73
CA ASN A 144 15.84 4.49 -5.41
C ASN A 144 15.47 4.55 -6.91
N GLU A 145 16.19 5.33 -7.71
CA GLU A 145 15.89 5.47 -9.14
C GLU A 145 15.93 4.13 -9.88
N ALA A 146 16.89 3.26 -9.58
CA ALA A 146 17.00 1.95 -10.22
C ALA A 146 15.78 1.05 -9.94
N VAL A 147 15.31 1.02 -8.70
CA VAL A 147 14.10 0.27 -8.30
C VAL A 147 12.84 0.89 -8.93
N ARG A 148 12.74 2.22 -8.95
CA ARG A 148 11.64 2.93 -9.62
C ARG A 148 11.57 2.62 -11.10
N ASP A 149 12.71 2.58 -11.78
CA ASP A 149 12.79 2.29 -13.20
C ASP A 149 12.36 0.84 -13.49
N LEU A 150 12.71 -0.13 -12.63
CA LEU A 150 12.18 -1.50 -12.70
C LEU A 150 10.66 -1.56 -12.51
N VAL A 151 10.09 -0.77 -11.61
CA VAL A 151 8.62 -0.68 -11.41
C VAL A 151 7.94 -0.10 -12.65
N SER A 152 8.53 0.93 -13.26
CA SER A 152 8.05 1.48 -14.53
C SER A 152 8.14 0.45 -15.67
N GLU A 153 9.27 -0.26 -15.78
CA GLU A 153 9.49 -1.31 -16.79
C GLU A 153 8.53 -2.50 -16.64
N ALA A 154 8.16 -2.87 -15.41
CA ALA A 154 7.12 -3.86 -15.14
C ALA A 154 5.70 -3.40 -15.54
N GLY A 155 5.56 -2.14 -15.99
CA GLY A 155 4.33 -1.57 -16.50
C GLY A 155 3.35 -1.18 -15.40
N TYR A 156 3.81 -0.91 -14.16
CA TYR A 156 2.95 -0.29 -13.16
C TYR A 156 2.70 1.17 -13.55
N ALA A 157 1.44 1.60 -13.43
CA ALA A 157 1.01 2.96 -13.76
C ALA A 157 1.40 3.96 -12.67
N THR A 158 1.33 3.56 -11.40
CA THR A 158 1.78 4.39 -10.27
C THR A 158 2.44 3.55 -9.18
N ALA A 159 3.23 4.20 -8.33
CA ALA A 159 3.82 3.58 -7.15
C ALA A 159 3.82 4.49 -5.94
N CYS A 160 3.44 3.96 -4.78
CA CYS A 160 3.43 4.67 -3.50
C CYS A 160 4.70 4.46 -2.69
N THR A 161 5.19 5.53 -2.07
CA THR A 161 6.26 5.52 -1.06
C THR A 161 5.65 5.80 0.34
N HIS A 162 6.46 5.70 1.41
CA HIS A 162 6.02 6.17 2.73
C HIS A 162 7.06 6.95 3.54
N LEU A 163 8.26 7.20 2.98
CA LEU A 163 9.32 7.90 3.72
C LEU A 163 8.98 9.38 3.92
N GLU A 164 8.23 9.96 2.98
CA GLU A 164 7.82 11.35 3.02
C GLU A 164 6.29 11.45 3.05
N SER A 165 5.80 12.24 4.00
CA SER A 165 4.39 12.57 4.11
C SER A 165 4.08 13.81 3.27
N GLY A 166 3.02 13.74 2.46
CA GLY A 166 2.65 14.87 1.61
C GLY A 166 1.38 14.66 0.81
N VAL A 167 0.99 15.73 0.11
CA VAL A 167 -0.17 15.75 -0.79
C VAL A 167 0.32 15.69 -2.22
N ASN A 168 -0.22 14.75 -3.00
CA ASN A 168 0.15 14.58 -4.40
C ASN A 168 -0.51 15.64 -5.29
N THR A 169 0.26 16.24 -6.19
CA THR A 169 -0.22 17.17 -7.23
C THR A 169 0.09 16.62 -8.62
N ALA A 170 -0.26 17.36 -9.66
CA ALA A 170 0.17 17.07 -11.04
C ALA A 170 1.70 17.04 -11.21
N ALA A 171 2.47 17.70 -10.33
CA ALA A 171 3.93 17.69 -10.36
C ALA A 171 4.54 16.47 -9.66
N THR A 172 3.76 15.74 -8.86
CA THR A 172 4.26 14.55 -8.17
C THR A 172 4.46 13.42 -9.17
N PRO A 173 5.66 12.78 -9.21
CA PRO A 173 5.93 11.66 -10.11
C PRO A 173 5.01 10.47 -9.84
N ASP A 174 4.49 9.83 -10.90
CA ASP A 174 3.56 8.71 -10.78
C ASP A 174 4.14 7.51 -10.02
N HIS A 175 5.45 7.25 -10.14
CA HIS A 175 6.14 6.15 -9.46
C HIS A 175 6.77 6.54 -8.12
N ALA A 176 6.41 7.70 -7.57
CA ALA A 176 6.87 8.17 -6.26
C ALA A 176 5.78 8.96 -5.52
N LEU A 177 4.56 8.40 -5.49
CA LEU A 177 3.43 9.03 -4.81
C LEU A 177 3.63 9.07 -3.29
N LEU A 178 3.39 10.24 -2.72
CA LEU A 178 3.45 10.53 -1.30
C LEU A 178 2.20 10.01 -0.59
N ARG A 179 2.33 9.67 0.69
CA ARG A 179 1.23 9.18 1.52
C ARG A 179 1.26 9.81 2.89
N ILE A 180 0.09 10.06 3.46
CA ILE A 180 -0.03 10.51 4.85
C ILE A 180 -0.33 9.27 5.70
N GLU A 181 0.57 8.93 6.62
CA GLU A 181 0.34 7.81 7.54
C GLU A 181 -0.76 8.18 8.54
N ALA A 182 -1.86 7.42 8.50
CA ALA A 182 -2.92 7.54 9.48
C ALA A 182 -2.54 6.79 10.78
N ARG A 183 -1.53 7.30 11.49
CA ARG A 183 -1.12 6.73 12.78
C ARG A 183 -1.95 7.29 13.92
N TYR A 184 -2.50 6.39 14.75
CA TYR A 184 -2.76 6.74 16.15
C TYR A 184 -1.41 6.85 16.88
N PRO A 185 -1.21 7.85 17.75
CA PRO A 185 0.02 7.93 18.53
C PRO A 185 0.19 6.68 19.40
N ARG A 186 1.13 5.80 19.02
CA ARG A 186 1.54 4.67 19.86
C ARG A 186 2.47 5.17 20.96
N ARG A 187 1.92 5.65 22.07
CA ARG A 187 2.71 5.93 23.28
C ARG A 187 2.95 4.63 24.05
N ASN A 188 4.00 3.89 23.68
CA ASN A 188 4.46 2.73 24.46
C ASN A 188 5.98 2.80 24.72
N LEU A 189 6.46 1.96 25.65
CA LEU A 189 7.88 1.94 26.03
C LEU A 189 8.79 1.67 24.83
N ARG A 190 8.46 0.70 23.95
CA ARG A 190 9.26 0.43 22.74
C ARG A 190 9.41 1.67 21.84
N TRP A 191 8.34 2.44 21.66
CA TRP A 191 8.36 3.70 20.92
C TRP A 191 9.25 4.75 21.61
N LEU A 192 9.17 4.87 22.93
CA LEU A 192 10.03 5.74 23.75
C LEU A 192 11.52 5.34 23.60
N TRP A 193 11.83 4.05 23.73
CA TRP A 193 13.19 3.52 23.60
C TRP A 193 13.75 3.72 22.20
N ARG A 194 12.96 3.51 21.13
CA ARG A 194 13.39 3.81 19.75
C ARG A 194 13.67 5.29 19.53
N GLY A 195 12.84 6.19 20.07
CA GLY A 195 13.07 7.64 19.98
C GLY A 195 14.33 8.10 20.72
N LEU A 196 14.61 7.50 21.89
CA LEU A 196 15.83 7.75 22.66
C LEU A 196 17.10 7.25 21.97
N LEU A 197 17.03 6.12 21.26
CA LEU A 197 18.19 5.51 20.60
C LEU A 197 18.50 6.09 19.22
N ASN A 198 17.47 6.41 18.43
CA ASN A 198 17.65 6.74 17.01
C ASN A 198 17.39 8.22 16.69
N GLY A 199 17.09 9.05 17.70
CA GLY A 199 16.66 10.43 17.51
C GLY A 199 15.21 10.55 17.03
N TRP A 200 14.62 11.71 17.26
CA TRP A 200 13.26 12.03 16.82
C TRP A 200 13.30 12.41 15.34
N ALA A 201 12.50 11.74 14.51
CA ALA A 201 12.19 12.15 13.14
C ALA A 201 10.81 12.82 13.11
#